data_AF-A0A6J4FD66-F1
#
_entry.id   AF-A0A6J4FD66-F1
#
_cell.length_a   1.000
_cell.length_b   1.000
_cell.length_c   1.000
_cell.angle_alpha   90.00
_cell.angle_beta   90.00
_cell.angle_gamma   90.00
#
_symmetry.space_group_name_H-M   'P 1'
#
loop_
_entity.id
_entity.type
_entity.pdbx_description
1 polymer ?
#
loop_
_entity_poly.entity_id
_entity_poly.type
_entity_poly.pdbx_seq_one_letter_code
_entity_poly.pdbx_strand_id
1 'polypeptide(L)'
;MLTRQFSIEQRKATVKLVYAMMLADHLMRDEEREVIHDLSHELGVGHLMAPADFHQPADLSLFDTPGSRIALMLLLFQIAYSDCRLQPEEAGALSEYARRLGIPPARMADLNDWGRRHKALTDHARKLVALGV
;
A
#
# COMPACT_ATOMS: atom_id res chain seq x y z
N MET A 1 5.22 -0.36 -12.90
CA MET A 1 5.28 -0.38 -11.43
C MET A 1 5.74 0.99 -10.93
N LEU A 2 4.86 1.71 -10.22
CA LEU A 2 5.12 3.05 -9.67
C LEU A 2 6.36 3.06 -8.74
N THR A 3 6.71 1.88 -8.22
CA THR A 3 7.79 1.61 -7.26
C THR A 3 9.13 1.24 -7.90
N ARG A 4 9.28 1.28 -9.23
CA ARG A 4 10.58 1.00 -9.89
C ARG A 4 11.70 1.93 -9.42
N GLN A 5 11.35 3.13 -8.99
CA GLN A 5 12.26 4.12 -8.43
C GLN A 5 12.66 3.85 -6.97
N PHE A 6 12.02 2.88 -6.30
CA PHE A 6 12.32 2.60 -4.90
C PHE A 6 13.64 1.86 -4.74
N SER A 7 14.44 2.33 -3.77
CA SER A 7 15.56 1.58 -3.22
C SER A 7 15.07 0.31 -2.53
N ILE A 8 15.97 -0.64 -2.28
CA ILE A 8 15.64 -1.88 -1.54
C ILE A 8 15.04 -1.56 -0.18
N GLU A 9 15.57 -0.56 0.54
CA GLU A 9 15.09 -0.17 1.85
C GLU A 9 13.71 0.50 1.78
N GLN A 10 13.44 1.33 0.78
CA GLN A 10 12.09 1.87 0.53
C GLN A 10 11.08 0.77 0.23
N ARG A 11 11.48 -0.29 -0.50
CA ARG A 11 10.61 -1.45 -0.78
C ARG A 11 10.29 -2.25 0.47
N LYS A 12 11.29 -2.55 1.30
CA LYS A 12 11.07 -3.20 2.62
C LYS A 12 10.16 -2.35 3.50
N ALA A 13 10.42 -1.04 3.58
CA ALA A 13 9.60 -0.11 4.35
C ALA A 13 8.16 -0.07 3.84
N THR A 14 7.95 -0.11 2.53
CA THR A 14 6.63 -0.20 1.91
C THR A 14 5.86 -1.43 2.37
N VAL A 15 6.48 -2.61 2.31
CA VAL A 15 5.85 -3.86 2.79
C VAL A 15 5.48 -3.75 4.27
N LYS A 16 6.38 -3.22 5.10
CA LYS A 16 6.13 -3.02 6.54
C LYS A 16 4.97 -2.05 6.80
N LEU A 17 4.85 -0.98 5.99
CA LEU A 17 3.74 -0.03 6.10
C LEU A 17 2.41 -0.65 5.71
N VAL A 18 2.38 -1.47 4.65
CA VAL A 18 1.16 -2.20 4.26
C VAL A 18 0.77 -3.20 5.34
N TYR A 19 1.73 -3.94 5.87
CA TYR A 19 1.50 -4.88 6.97
C TYR A 19 0.93 -4.18 8.21
N ALA A 20 1.50 -3.04 8.60
CA ALA A 20 1.02 -2.24 9.72
C ALA A 20 -0.37 -1.60 9.47
N MET A 21 -0.66 -1.21 8.23
CA MET A 21 -1.98 -0.69 7.83
C MET A 21 -3.06 -1.77 7.95
N MET A 22 -2.78 -2.99 7.48
CA MET A 22 -3.72 -4.13 7.57
C MET A 22 -3.93 -4.59 9.01
N LEU A 23 -2.89 -4.51 9.85
CA LEU A 23 -3.00 -4.85 11.28
C LEU A 23 -3.65 -3.75 12.15
N ALA A 24 -4.14 -2.67 11.57
CA ALA A 24 -4.69 -1.55 12.33
C ALA A 24 -5.94 -1.94 13.16
N ASP A 25 -6.66 -2.99 12.75
CA ASP A 25 -7.81 -3.56 13.47
C ASP A 25 -7.42 -4.73 14.43
N HIS A 26 -6.13 -5.01 14.55
CA HIS A 26 -5.54 -6.13 15.31
C HIS A 26 -5.88 -7.54 14.81
N LEU A 27 -6.38 -7.70 13.58
CA LEU A 27 -6.72 -9.01 13.02
C LEU A 27 -6.24 -9.17 11.57
N MET A 28 -5.13 -9.88 11.37
CA MET A 28 -4.69 -10.23 10.02
C MET A 28 -5.31 -11.54 9.53
N ARG A 29 -6.13 -11.45 8.48
CA ARG A 29 -6.79 -12.58 7.81
C ARG A 29 -5.84 -13.28 6.84
N ASP A 30 -6.21 -14.47 6.39
CA ASP A 30 -5.37 -15.26 5.47
C ASP A 30 -5.22 -14.56 4.10
N GLU A 31 -6.29 -13.92 3.62
CA GLU A 31 -6.25 -13.16 2.36
C GLU A 31 -5.28 -11.97 2.43
N GLU A 32 -5.16 -11.32 3.60
CA GLU A 32 -4.23 -10.22 3.80
C GLU A 32 -2.78 -10.70 3.85
N ARG A 33 -2.54 -11.90 4.38
CA ARG A 33 -1.21 -12.54 4.33
C ARG A 33 -0.78 -12.81 2.89
N GLU A 34 -1.69 -13.26 2.04
CA GLU A 34 -1.43 -13.46 0.61
C GLU A 34 -1.07 -12.13 -0.07
N VAL A 35 -1.80 -11.04 0.22
CA VAL A 35 -1.47 -9.72 -0.32
C VAL A 35 -0.07 -9.26 0.08
N ILE A 36 0.33 -9.47 1.34
CA ILE A 36 1.68 -9.13 1.82
C ILE A 36 2.74 -9.99 1.12
N HIS A 37 2.49 -11.29 0.98
CA HIS A 37 3.39 -12.20 0.28
C HIS A 37 3.59 -11.77 -1.18
N ASP A 38 2.50 -11.54 -1.90
CA ASP A 38 2.51 -11.14 -3.31
C ASP A 38 3.19 -9.79 -3.51
N LEU A 39 2.90 -8.81 -2.65
CA LEU A 39 3.57 -7.51 -2.67
C LEU A 39 5.08 -7.66 -2.42
N SER A 40 5.48 -8.48 -1.46
CA SER A 40 6.89 -8.71 -1.13
C SER A 40 7.64 -9.33 -2.30
N HIS A 41 7.00 -10.24 -3.03
CA HIS A 41 7.52 -10.82 -4.27
C HIS A 41 7.58 -9.79 -5.40
N GLU A 42 6.53 -9.02 -5.61
CA GLU A 42 6.45 -7.98 -6.65
C GLU A 42 7.53 -6.90 -6.47
N LEU A 43 7.80 -6.51 -5.23
CA LEU A 43 8.86 -5.56 -4.89
C LEU A 43 10.27 -6.20 -4.86
N GLY A 44 10.36 -7.52 -4.98
CA GLY A 44 11.63 -8.27 -4.99
C GLY A 44 12.32 -8.31 -3.63
N VAL A 45 11.58 -8.18 -2.53
CA VAL A 45 12.11 -8.17 -1.15
C VAL A 45 11.65 -9.35 -0.30
N GLY A 46 10.82 -10.25 -0.83
CA GLY A 46 10.29 -11.39 -0.06
C GLY A 46 11.37 -12.29 0.58
N HIS A 47 12.47 -12.55 -0.13
CA HIS A 47 13.60 -13.32 0.40
C HIS A 47 14.57 -12.51 1.29
N LEU A 48 14.36 -11.19 1.39
CA LEU A 48 15.20 -10.25 2.14
C LEU A 48 14.57 -9.82 3.46
N MET A 49 13.37 -10.32 3.78
CA MET A 49 12.62 -9.98 4.99
C MET A 49 12.33 -11.24 5.78
N ALA A 50 12.72 -11.23 7.06
CA ALA A 50 12.34 -12.25 8.02
C ALA A 50 10.97 -11.91 8.64
N PRO A 51 10.23 -12.90 9.20
CA PRO A 51 8.97 -12.63 9.90
C PRO A 51 9.07 -11.55 10.99
N ALA A 52 10.21 -11.46 11.68
CA ALA A 52 10.44 -10.44 12.70
C ALA A 52 10.50 -9.00 12.16
N ASP A 53 10.84 -8.82 10.88
CA ASP A 53 10.99 -7.48 10.28
C ASP A 53 9.65 -6.78 10.09
N PHE A 54 8.56 -7.54 9.91
CA PHE A 54 7.20 -7.01 9.74
C PHE A 54 6.67 -6.32 11.01
N HIS A 55 7.11 -6.76 12.19
CA HIS A 55 6.71 -6.18 13.47
C HIS A 55 7.52 -4.94 13.86
N GLN A 56 8.61 -4.64 13.15
CA GLN A 56 9.38 -3.44 13.38
C GLN A 56 8.67 -2.24 12.72
N PRO A 57 8.70 -1.04 13.33
CA PRO A 57 8.17 0.15 12.68
C PRO A 57 8.92 0.43 11.37
N ALA A 58 8.19 0.90 10.35
CA ALA A 58 8.79 1.38 9.11
C ALA A 58 9.30 2.81 9.27
N ASP A 59 10.44 3.10 8.66
CA ASP A 59 10.99 4.45 8.63
C ASP A 59 10.46 5.22 7.41
N LEU A 60 9.54 6.15 7.65
CA LEU A 60 8.98 7.02 6.61
C LEU A 60 10.01 8.05 6.10
N SER A 61 11.11 8.30 6.81
CA SER A 61 12.16 9.23 6.37
C SER A 61 12.91 8.72 5.12
N LEU A 62 12.85 7.41 4.87
CA LEU A 62 13.37 6.78 3.65
C LEU A 62 12.68 7.30 2.38
N PHE A 63 11.48 7.86 2.47
CA PHE A 63 10.76 8.48 1.35
C PHE A 63 11.05 9.98 1.30
N ASP A 64 12.31 10.30 1.03
CA ASP A 64 12.89 11.63 1.13
C ASP A 64 12.44 12.57 0.00
N THR A 65 12.18 12.05 -1.21
CA THR A 65 11.76 12.85 -2.36
C THR A 65 10.25 12.96 -2.50
N PRO A 66 9.69 14.08 -3.01
CA PRO A 66 8.26 14.20 -3.27
C PRO A 66 7.69 13.07 -4.14
N GLY A 67 8.45 12.62 -5.14
CA GLY A 67 8.07 11.51 -6.01
C GLY A 67 7.93 10.18 -5.26
N SER A 68 8.87 9.88 -4.36
CA SER A 68 8.82 8.65 -3.56
C SER A 68 7.63 8.62 -2.59
N ARG A 69 7.31 9.76 -1.96
CA ARG A 69 6.17 9.90 -1.04
C ARG A 69 4.83 9.70 -1.73
N ILE A 70 4.67 10.32 -2.90
CA ILE A 70 3.46 10.16 -3.71
C ILE A 70 3.34 8.73 -4.23
N ALA A 71 4.41 8.14 -4.73
CA ALA A 71 4.40 6.75 -5.19
C ALA A 71 4.05 5.76 -4.07
N LEU A 72 4.56 6.00 -2.85
CA LEU A 72 4.20 5.20 -1.68
C LEU A 72 2.71 5.32 -1.39
N MET A 73 2.17 6.54 -1.28
CA MET A 73 0.77 6.72 -0.96
C MET A 73 -0.16 6.14 -2.03
N LEU A 74 0.17 6.27 -3.32
CA LEU A 74 -0.58 5.62 -4.40
C LEU A 74 -0.64 4.11 -4.19
N LEU A 75 0.49 3.47 -3.88
CA LEU A 75 0.51 2.04 -3.62
C LEU A 75 -0.31 1.65 -2.39
N LEU A 76 -0.22 2.41 -1.29
CA LEU A 76 -1.01 2.15 -0.09
C LEU A 76 -2.51 2.27 -0.37
N PHE A 77 -2.95 3.29 -1.11
CA PHE A 77 -4.35 3.42 -1.54
C PHE A 77 -4.79 2.31 -2.48
N GLN A 78 -3.92 1.88 -3.41
CA GLN A 78 -4.22 0.74 -4.29
C GLN A 78 -4.52 -0.51 -3.46
N ILE A 79 -3.75 -0.76 -2.41
CA ILE A 79 -3.90 -1.94 -1.56
C ILE A 79 -5.11 -1.81 -0.64
N ALA A 80 -5.30 -0.65 0.00
CA ALA A 80 -6.43 -0.42 0.90
C ALA A 80 -7.80 -0.45 0.19
N TYR A 81 -7.83 -0.28 -1.13
CA TYR A 81 -9.06 -0.47 -1.92
C TYR A 81 -9.18 -1.87 -2.54
N SER A 82 -8.22 -2.77 -2.34
CA SER A 82 -8.15 -4.06 -3.06
C SER A 82 -9.26 -5.04 -2.67
N ASP A 83 -9.69 -5.02 -1.41
CA ASP A 83 -10.72 -5.88 -0.79
C ASP A 83 -12.16 -5.30 -0.87
N CYS A 84 -12.33 -4.24 -1.67
CA CYS A 84 -13.59 -3.53 -1.95
C CYS A 84 -14.03 -2.49 -0.94
N ARG A 85 -13.42 -2.34 0.25
CA ARG A 85 -13.79 -1.27 1.19
C ARG A 85 -12.61 -0.85 2.06
N LEU A 86 -12.15 0.38 1.83
CA LEU A 86 -11.26 1.06 2.78
C LEU A 86 -11.95 1.13 4.16
N GLN A 87 -11.38 0.45 5.14
CA GLN A 87 -11.90 0.44 6.50
C GLN A 87 -11.50 1.74 7.23
N PRO A 88 -12.27 2.19 8.24
CA PRO A 88 -11.95 3.40 9.01
C PRO A 88 -10.53 3.38 9.61
N GLU A 89 -10.06 2.22 10.05
CA GLU A 89 -8.75 2.00 10.66
C GLU A 89 -7.62 2.19 9.64
N GLU A 90 -7.77 1.61 8.44
CA GLU A 90 -6.86 1.81 7.32
C GLU A 90 -6.84 3.27 6.84
N ALA A 91 -8.01 3.91 6.79
CA ALA A 91 -8.12 5.33 6.45
C ALA A 91 -7.39 6.21 7.49
N GLY A 92 -7.45 5.83 8.77
CA GLY A 92 -6.68 6.44 9.86
C GLY A 92 -5.18 6.28 9.64
N ALA A 93 -4.71 5.07 9.34
CA ALA A 93 -3.31 4.78 9.05
C ALA A 93 -2.79 5.59 7.85
N LEU A 94 -3.53 5.60 6.74
CA LEU A 94 -3.22 6.38 5.54
C LEU A 94 -3.12 7.89 5.83
N SER A 95 -4.05 8.42 6.63
CA SER A 95 -4.06 9.83 7.03
C SER A 95 -2.83 10.18 7.87
N GLU A 96 -2.47 9.31 8.80
CA GLU A 96 -1.27 9.47 9.64
C GLU A 96 0.02 9.40 8.81
N TYR A 97 0.12 8.46 7.88
CA TYR A 97 1.27 8.37 6.98
C TYR A 97 1.40 9.60 6.09
N ALA A 98 0.31 10.07 5.49
CA ALA A 98 0.29 11.30 4.70
C ALA A 98 0.76 12.50 5.51
N ARG A 99 0.29 12.65 6.76
CA ARG A 99 0.71 13.70 7.68
C ARG A 99 2.21 13.64 7.96
N ARG A 100 2.75 12.46 8.27
CA ARG A 100 4.19 12.26 8.54
C ARG A 100 5.07 12.48 7.31
N LEU A 101 4.56 12.22 6.11
CA LEU A 101 5.24 12.49 4.84
C LEU A 101 5.14 13.97 4.41
N GLY A 102 4.37 14.80 5.13
CA GLY A 102 4.14 16.19 4.80
C GLY A 102 3.26 16.38 3.56
N ILE A 103 2.33 15.45 3.31
CA ILE A 103 1.39 15.52 2.18
C ILE A 103 0.18 16.37 2.60
N PRO A 104 -0.14 17.46 1.88
CA PRO A 104 -1.27 18.32 2.22
C PRO A 104 -2.63 17.60 2.07
N PRO A 105 -3.66 17.96 2.86
CA PRO A 105 -4.99 17.37 2.76
C PRO A 105 -5.63 17.39 1.37
N ALA A 106 -5.42 18.48 0.61
CA ALA A 106 -5.91 18.58 -0.76
C ALA A 106 -5.33 17.47 -1.67
N ARG A 107 -4.03 17.19 -1.55
CA ARG A 107 -3.37 16.10 -2.28
C ARG A 107 -3.83 14.73 -1.78
N MET A 108 -4.16 14.61 -0.49
CA MET A 108 -4.70 13.38 0.08
C MET A 108 -6.06 13.02 -0.54
N ALA A 109 -6.91 14.02 -0.79
CA ALA A 109 -8.17 13.81 -1.50
C ALA A 109 -7.94 13.30 -2.93
N ASP A 110 -6.99 13.88 -3.67
CA ASP A 110 -6.63 13.43 -5.03
C ASP A 110 -6.15 11.97 -5.04
N LEU A 111 -5.31 11.59 -4.07
CA LEU A 111 -4.79 10.23 -3.91
C LEU A 111 -5.92 9.23 -3.59
N ASN A 112 -6.85 9.62 -2.71
CA ASN A 112 -8.01 8.81 -2.38
C ASN A 112 -8.91 8.59 -3.60
N ASP A 113 -9.20 9.64 -4.35
CA ASP A 113 -10.01 9.55 -5.57
C ASP A 113 -9.32 8.77 -6.68
N TRP A 114 -7.99 8.83 -6.75
CA TRP A 114 -7.23 7.93 -7.61
C TRP A 114 -7.40 6.47 -7.19
N GLY A 115 -7.29 6.14 -5.91
CA GLY A 115 -7.45 4.76 -5.39
C GLY A 115 -8.82 4.18 -5.73
N ARG A 116 -9.89 4.96 -5.53
CA ARG A 116 -11.26 4.58 -5.91
C ARG A 116 -11.41 4.29 -7.41
N ARG A 117 -10.86 5.16 -8.26
CA ARG A 117 -10.90 4.97 -9.72
C ARG A 117 -10.07 3.77 -10.17
N HIS A 118 -8.90 3.58 -9.58
CA HIS A 118 -8.05 2.42 -9.85
C HIS A 118 -8.81 1.12 -9.56
N LYS A 119 -9.44 1.01 -8.38
CA LYS A 119 -10.28 -0.14 -8.04
C LYS A 119 -11.38 -0.40 -9.06
N ALA A 120 -12.13 0.62 -9.45
CA ALA A 120 -13.21 0.49 -10.43
C ALA A 120 -12.69 -0.08 -11.77
N LEU A 121 -11.51 0.37 -12.22
CA LEU A 121 -10.85 -0.16 -13.41
C LEU A 121 -10.40 -1.61 -13.23
N THR A 122 -9.80 -1.96 -12.10
CA THR A 122 -9.38 -3.34 -11.80
C THR A 122 -10.59 -4.30 -11.73
N ASP A 123 -11.70 -3.88 -11.12
CA ASP A 123 -12.93 -4.68 -11.07
C ASP A 123 -13.53 -4.88 -12.45
N HIS A 124 -13.51 -3.84 -13.29
CA HIS A 124 -13.96 -3.96 -14.66
C HIS A 124 -13.07 -4.93 -15.44
N ALA A 125 -11.75 -4.83 -15.30
CA ALA A 125 -10.81 -5.77 -15.93
C ALA A 125 -11.06 -7.23 -15.47
N ARG A 126 -11.27 -7.47 -14.17
CA ARG A 126 -11.62 -8.81 -13.64
C ARG A 126 -12.90 -9.36 -14.27
N LYS A 127 -13.92 -8.52 -14.48
CA LYS A 127 -15.15 -8.92 -15.18
C LYS A 127 -14.89 -9.28 -16.64
N LEU A 128 -14.10 -8.48 -17.36
CA LEU A 128 -13.75 -8.77 -18.76
C LEU A 128 -13.00 -10.11 -18.88
N VAL A 129 -12.03 -10.35 -18.00
CA VAL A 129 -11.30 -11.63 -17.94
C VAL A 129 -12.24 -12.80 -17.66
N ALA A 130 -13.16 -12.65 -16.69
CA ALA A 130 -14.15 -13.69 -16.38
C ALA A 130 -15.13 -13.96 -17.53
N LEU A 131 -15.37 -12.98 -18.39
CA LEU A 131 -16.22 -13.09 -19.58
C LEU A 131 -15.47 -13.61 -20.81
N GLY A 132 -14.14 -13.72 -20.77
CA GLY A 132 -13.33 -14.24 -21.86
C GLY A 132 -13.29 -13.35 -23.12
N VAL A 133 -13.47 -12.04 -22.95
CA VAL A 133 -13.43 -11.05 -24.06
C VAL A 133 -12.00 -10.57 -24.32
#